data_AF-A0A377D4P6-F1
#
_entry.id   AF-A0A377D4P6-F1
#
_cell.length_a   1.000
_cell.length_b   1.000
_cell.length_c   1.000
_cell.angle_alpha   90.00
_cell.angle_beta   90.00
_cell.angle_gamma   90.00
#
_symmetry.space_group_name_H-M   'P 1'
#
loop_
_entity.id
_entity.type
_entity.pdbx_description
1 polymer ?
#
loop_
_entity_poly.entity_id
_entity_poly.type
_entity_poly.pdbx_seq_one_letter_code
_entity_poly.pdbx_strand_id
1 'polypeptide(L)'
;MPPRALLLVDLQNDFCAGGALAVPEGDSTVDVANRLIDWCQSRGEAVIASQDWHPANHGSFASQHGVEPYTPGQLDGLPQTFWPDHCVQNSEGAPITSVTEPKSDRSGVP
;
A
#
# COMPACT_ATOMS: atom_id res chain seq x y z
N MET A 1 29.58 -7.77 10.61
CA MET A 1 28.39 -8.28 9.91
C MET A 1 28.26 -7.56 8.58
N PRO A 2 27.72 -8.18 7.53
CA PRO A 2 27.37 -7.46 6.31
C PRO A 2 26.32 -6.38 6.59
N PRO A 3 26.25 -5.31 5.78
CA PRO A 3 25.23 -4.28 5.93
C PRO A 3 23.82 -4.89 5.79
N ARG A 4 22.88 -4.33 6.55
CA ARG A 4 21.48 -4.74 6.59
C ARG A 4 20.59 -3.53 6.38
N ALA A 5 19.38 -3.77 5.88
CA ALA A 5 18.34 -2.77 5.73
C ALA A 5 16.96 -3.38 6.02
N LEU A 6 16.03 -2.53 6.44
CA LEU A 6 14.60 -2.80 6.49
C LEU A 6 13.94 -2.17 5.28
N LEU A 7 13.23 -2.98 4.49
CA LEU A 7 12.35 -2.50 3.42
C LEU A 7 10.89 -2.66 3.87
N LEU A 8 10.18 -1.53 3.94
CA LEU A 8 8.75 -1.46 4.18
C LEU A 8 8.06 -1.45 2.82
N VAL A 9 7.35 -2.51 2.50
CA VAL A 9 6.69 -2.64 1.18
C VAL A 9 5.26 -2.17 1.29
N ASP A 10 4.95 -1.08 0.60
CA ASP A 10 3.61 -0.61 0.26
C ASP A 10 2.66 -0.52 1.47
N LEU A 11 3.16 0.02 2.58
CA LEU A 11 2.33 0.35 3.75
C LEU A 11 1.52 1.62 3.50
N GLN A 12 0.60 1.57 2.53
CA GLN A 12 -0.20 2.70 2.06
C GLN A 12 -1.67 2.59 2.50
N ASN A 13 -2.39 3.72 2.48
CA ASN A 13 -3.78 3.77 2.91
C ASN A 13 -4.69 2.82 2.12
N ASP A 14 -4.47 2.66 0.81
CA ASP A 14 -5.33 1.79 0.00
C ASP A 14 -5.21 0.31 0.34
N PHE A 15 -4.12 -0.12 0.98
CA PHE A 15 -3.92 -1.48 1.46
C PHE A 15 -4.36 -1.67 2.93
N CYS A 16 -4.76 -0.59 3.60
CA CYS A 16 -5.23 -0.56 4.97
C CYS A 16 -6.77 -0.63 5.04
N ALA A 17 -7.33 -0.78 6.24
CA ALA A 17 -8.78 -0.88 6.39
C ALA A 17 -9.49 0.39 5.88
N GLY A 18 -10.49 0.20 5.01
CA GLY A 18 -11.22 1.29 4.36
C GLY A 18 -10.58 1.81 3.06
N GLY A 19 -9.38 1.32 2.71
CA GLY A 19 -8.73 1.59 1.43
C GLY A 19 -9.36 0.85 0.24
N ALA A 20 -9.04 1.29 -0.98
CA ALA A 20 -9.60 0.73 -2.21
C ALA A 20 -9.22 -0.74 -2.46
N LEU A 21 -8.07 -1.18 -1.93
CA LEU A 21 -7.56 -2.55 -2.01
C LEU A 21 -7.17 -3.07 -0.62
N ALA A 22 -8.05 -2.85 0.36
CA ALA A 22 -7.78 -3.18 1.76
C ALA A 22 -7.39 -4.66 1.95
N VAL A 23 -6.25 -4.88 2.59
CA VAL A 23 -5.77 -6.21 2.96
C VAL A 23 -6.31 -6.56 4.35
N PRO A 24 -6.83 -7.78 4.57
CA PRO A 24 -7.23 -8.23 5.90
C PRO A 24 -6.10 -8.04 6.92
N GLU A 25 -6.42 -7.37 8.03
CA GLU A 25 -5.47 -7.05 9.11
C GLU A 25 -4.26 -6.18 8.67
N GLY A 26 -4.31 -5.52 7.52
CA GLY A 26 -3.24 -4.66 6.99
C GLY A 26 -2.74 -3.63 8.00
N ASP A 27 -3.66 -2.98 8.71
CA ASP A 27 -3.35 -1.99 9.76
C ASP A 27 -2.45 -2.55 10.87
N SER A 28 -2.58 -3.84 11.21
CA SER A 28 -1.79 -4.46 12.30
C SER A 28 -0.30 -4.52 11.96
N THR A 29 0.04 -4.47 10.67
CA THR A 29 1.42 -4.45 10.17
C THR A 29 2.14 -3.16 10.55
N VAL A 30 1.41 -2.06 10.69
CA VAL A 30 1.98 -0.74 11.03
C VAL A 30 2.68 -0.79 12.39
N ASP A 31 2.06 -1.41 13.40
CA ASP A 31 2.66 -1.55 14.74
C ASP A 31 3.94 -2.40 14.75
N VAL A 32 4.02 -3.39 13.86
CA VAL A 32 5.21 -4.23 13.69
C VAL A 32 6.29 -3.43 12.95
N ALA A 33 5.92 -2.71 11.90
CA ALA A 33 6.82 -1.84 11.16
C ALA A 33 7.48 -0.82 12.08
N ASN A 34 6.71 -0.14 12.94
CA ASN A 34 7.23 0.85 13.89
C ASN A 34 8.30 0.28 14.81
N ARG A 35 8.03 -0.89 15.39
CA ARG A 35 8.99 -1.58 16.27
C ARG A 35 10.27 -1.96 15.51
N LEU A 36 10.16 -2.37 14.25
CA LEU A 36 11.30 -2.70 13.41
C LEU A 36 12.08 -1.47 12.94
N ILE A 37 11.41 -0.34 12.69
CA ILE A 37 12.02 0.94 12.37
C ILE A 37 12.90 1.38 13.55
N ASP A 38 12.35 1.43 14.76
CA ASP A 38 13.10 1.79 15.98
C ASP A 38 14.29 0.84 16.20
N TRP A 39 14.04 -0.46 15.98
CA TRP A 39 15.08 -1.48 16.02
C TRP A 39 16.18 -1.12 15.01
N CYS A 40 15.93 -1.02 13.71
CA CYS A 40 16.95 -0.70 12.70
C CYS A 40 17.67 0.63 12.95
N GLN A 41 16.94 1.69 13.29
CA GLN A 41 17.50 3.01 13.56
C GLN A 41 18.49 3.01 14.72
N SER A 42 18.19 2.30 15.82
CA SER A 42 19.11 2.16 16.96
C SER A 42 20.43 1.44 16.64
N ARG A 43 20.51 0.74 15.51
CA ARG A 43 21.74 0.10 14.99
C ARG A 43 22.38 0.84 13.81
N GLY A 44 21.80 1.96 13.38
CA GLY A 44 22.25 2.67 12.18
C GLY A 44 22.04 1.85 10.90
N GLU A 45 21.06 0.94 10.89
CA GLU A 45 20.66 0.18 9.71
C GLU A 45 19.69 1.03 8.86
N ALA A 46 19.77 0.91 7.53
CA ALA A 46 18.93 1.68 6.63
C ALA A 46 17.46 1.24 6.73
N VAL A 47 16.54 2.20 6.66
CA VAL A 47 15.09 1.99 6.58
C VAL A 47 14.61 2.64 5.29
N ILE A 48 14.04 1.84 4.39
CA ILE A 48 13.52 2.28 3.09
C ILE A 48 12.05 1.87 3.02
N ALA A 49 11.21 2.72 2.45
CA ALA A 49 9.83 2.38 2.12
C ALA A 49 9.63 2.43 0.60
N SER A 50 8.90 1.47 0.04
CA SER A 50 8.33 1.59 -1.30
C SER A 50 6.94 2.21 -1.23
N GLN A 51 6.54 2.81 -2.34
CA GLN A 51 5.19 3.24 -2.60
C GLN A 51 4.80 2.68 -3.96
N ASP A 52 3.67 1.99 -4.02
CA ASP A 52 2.97 1.79 -5.27
C ASP A 52 2.41 3.15 -5.73
N TRP A 53 2.58 3.48 -7.01
CA TRP A 53 2.42 4.87 -7.48
C TRP A 53 1.88 4.94 -8.91
N HIS A 54 0.64 4.50 -9.07
CA HIS A 54 0.01 4.27 -10.37
C HIS A 54 -0.58 5.53 -11.00
N PRO A 55 -0.37 5.82 -12.30
CA PRO A 55 -1.18 6.80 -13.00
C PRO A 55 -2.66 6.39 -12.97
N ALA A 56 -3.59 7.35 -13.07
CA ALA A 56 -5.02 7.08 -12.99
C ALA A 56 -5.54 6.11 -14.08
N ASN A 57 -4.82 5.97 -15.19
CA ASN A 57 -5.13 5.07 -16.29
C ASN A 57 -4.20 3.84 -16.33
N HIS A 58 -3.70 3.38 -15.18
CA HIS A 58 -2.76 2.26 -15.14
C HIS A 58 -3.40 0.95 -15.64
N GLY A 59 -2.68 0.21 -16.47
CA GLY A 59 -3.20 -0.99 -17.13
C GLY A 59 -3.55 -2.15 -16.19
N SER A 60 -3.08 -2.12 -14.94
CA SER A 60 -3.47 -3.13 -13.93
C SER A 60 -4.89 -2.94 -13.40
N PHE A 61 -5.53 -1.80 -13.64
CA PHE A 61 -6.85 -1.48 -13.08
C PHE A 61 -7.99 -2.06 -13.91
N ALA A 62 -8.95 -2.68 -13.23
CA ALA A 62 -10.15 -3.24 -13.83
C ALA A 62 -11.00 -2.18 -14.55
N SER A 63 -10.98 -0.93 -14.06
CA SER A 63 -11.65 0.21 -14.70
C SER A 63 -11.18 0.48 -16.13
N GLN A 64 -9.91 0.20 -16.45
CA GLN A 64 -9.35 0.42 -17.79
C GLN A 64 -9.79 -0.64 -18.81
N HIS A 65 -10.33 -1.76 -18.33
CA HIS A 65 -10.75 -2.89 -19.18
C HIS A 65 -12.27 -3.12 -19.14
N GLY A 66 -13.01 -2.35 -18.33
CA GLY A 66 -14.46 -2.52 -18.17
C GLY A 66 -14.85 -3.88 -17.56
N VAL A 67 -14.02 -4.41 -16.67
CA VAL A 67 -14.24 -5.69 -15.98
C VAL A 67 -14.37 -5.46 -14.48
N GLU A 68 -14.84 -6.47 -13.75
CA GLU A 68 -14.90 -6.43 -12.30
C GLU A 68 -13.49 -6.58 -11.68
N PRO A 69 -13.20 -5.93 -10.54
CA PRO A 69 -11.99 -6.20 -9.78
C PRO A 69 -11.77 -7.69 -9.49
N TYR A 70 -10.51 -8.09 -9.37
CA TYR A 70 -10.03 -9.47 -9.20
C TYR A 70 -10.24 -10.39 -10.41
N THR A 71 -10.72 -9.86 -11.53
CA THR A 71 -10.86 -10.63 -12.78
C THR A 71 -9.49 -10.98 -13.34
N PRO A 72 -9.17 -12.27 -13.60
CA PRO A 72 -7.97 -12.66 -14.31
C PRO A 72 -8.12 -12.33 -15.81
N GLY A 73 -7.03 -11.90 -16.43
CA GLY A 73 -6.97 -11.59 -17.84
C GLY A 73 -5.55 -11.58 -18.39
N GLN A 74 -5.33 -10.82 -19.45
CA GLN A 74 -4.01 -10.60 -20.02
C GLN A 74 -3.76 -9.10 -20.20
N LEU A 75 -2.56 -8.65 -19.85
CA LEU A 75 -2.04 -7.31 -20.11
C LEU A 75 -0.71 -7.47 -20.83
N ASP A 76 -0.56 -6.84 -22.00
CA ASP A 76 0.63 -6.96 -22.86
C ASP A 76 1.07 -8.43 -23.16
N GLY A 77 0.08 -9.32 -23.27
CA GLY A 77 0.30 -10.75 -23.54
C GLY A 77 0.74 -11.57 -22.32
N LEU A 78 0.79 -10.97 -21.13
CA LEU A 78 1.12 -11.65 -19.87
C LEU A 78 -0.12 -11.82 -18.99
N PRO A 79 -0.21 -12.90 -18.19
CA PRO A 79 -1.30 -13.06 -17.22
C PRO A 79 -1.35 -11.89 -16.22
N GLN A 80 -2.54 -11.35 -15.97
CA GLN A 80 -2.77 -10.21 -15.08
C GLN A 80 -4.01 -10.47 -14.22
N THR A 81 -3.97 -10.08 -12.95
CA THR A 81 -5.19 -9.88 -12.15
C THR A 81 -5.57 -8.41 -12.22
N PHE A 82 -6.74 -8.08 -12.73
CA PHE A 82 -7.17 -6.68 -12.76
C PHE A 82 -7.67 -6.25 -11.39
N TRP A 83 -7.04 -5.24 -10.81
CA TRP A 83 -7.29 -4.76 -9.44
C TRP A 83 -8.31 -3.62 -9.44
N PRO A 84 -8.95 -3.29 -8.31
CA PRO A 84 -9.61 -1.99 -8.18
C PRO A 84 -8.58 -0.86 -8.39
N ASP A 85 -9.00 0.34 -8.75
CA ASP A 85 -8.11 1.50 -8.80
C ASP A 85 -7.56 1.76 -7.40
N HIS A 86 -6.24 1.77 -7.25
CA HIS A 86 -5.55 1.92 -5.96
C HIS A 86 -4.22 2.64 -6.14
N CYS A 87 -3.72 3.25 -5.07
CA CYS A 87 -2.43 3.92 -4.99
C CYS A 87 -2.20 4.89 -6.17
N VAL A 88 -3.28 5.55 -6.60
CA VAL A 88 -3.24 6.50 -7.72
C VAL A 88 -2.42 7.72 -7.30
N GLN A 89 -1.53 8.18 -8.16
CA GLN A 89 -0.63 9.29 -7.85
C GLN A 89 -1.39 10.51 -7.30
N ASN A 90 -0.95 11.01 -6.14
CA ASN A 90 -1.52 12.15 -5.44
C ASN A 90 -2.97 11.98 -4.93
N SER A 91 -3.50 10.75 -4.90
CA SER A 91 -4.78 10.45 -4.25
C SER A 91 -4.63 10.30 -2.73
N GLU A 92 -5.75 10.22 -2.00
CA GLU A 92 -5.73 9.96 -0.55
C GLU A 92 -5.29 8.53 -0.19
N GLY A 93 -5.39 7.59 -1.14
CA GLY A 93 -5.05 6.18 -0.95
C GLY A 93 -3.55 5.88 -1.06
N ALA A 94 -2.80 6.73 -1.78
CA ALA A 94 -1.40 6.51 -2.10
C ALA A 94 -0.36 6.92 -1.02
N PRO A 95 -0.60 7.85 -0.08
CA PRO A 95 0.33 8.13 1.00
C PRO A 95 0.67 6.89 1.83
N ILE A 96 1.91 6.81 2.34
CA ILE A 96 2.26 5.84 3.39
C ILE A 96 1.35 6.10 4.57
N THR A 97 0.71 5.04 5.07
CA THR A 97 -0.23 5.17 6.17
C THR A 97 0.49 5.74 7.37
N SER A 98 -0.06 6.81 7.93
CA SER A 98 0.61 7.49 9.02
C SER A 98 0.61 6.61 10.26
N VAL A 99 1.82 6.44 10.78
CA VAL A 99 2.17 5.77 12.03
C VAL A 99 1.58 6.47 13.27
N THR A 100 1.02 7.68 13.13
CA THR A 100 0.74 8.57 14.28
C THR A 100 -0.71 9.02 14.46
N GLU A 101 -1.67 8.54 13.67
CA GLU A 101 -3.08 8.97 13.78
C GLU A 101 -3.97 7.87 14.39
N PRO A 102 -4.57 8.09 15.58
CA PRO A 102 -5.51 7.13 16.16
C PRO A 102 -6.77 6.98 15.30
N LYS A 103 -7.23 5.72 15.14
CA LYS A 103 -8.43 5.34 14.37
C LYS A 103 -9.72 6.12 14.70
N SER A 104 -9.81 6.79 15.84
CA SER A 104 -11.00 7.54 16.28
C SER A 104 -11.29 8.80 15.46
N ASP A 105 -10.35 9.28 14.64
CA ASP A 105 -10.55 10.49 13.81
C ASP A 105 -11.00 10.19 12.36
N ARG A 106 -11.10 8.90 11.99
CA ARG A 106 -11.51 8.49 10.63
C ARG A 106 -13.00 8.14 10.48
N SER A 107 -13.78 8.27 11.56
CA SER A 107 -15.24 8.05 11.54
C SER A 107 -16.05 9.27 11.09
N GLY A 108 -15.38 10.28 10.54
CA GLY A 108 -15.98 11.54 10.09
C GLY A 108 -16.05 11.65 8.57
N VAL A 109 -16.74 10.74 7.90
CA VAL A 109 -17.25 10.97 6.55
C VAL A 109 -18.73 10.59 6.57
N PRO A 110 -19.65 11.48 6.12
CA PRO A 110 -21.08 11.15 6.04
C PRO A 110 -21.36 9.94 5.16
#